data_AF-A0A7C4PBE3-F1
#
_entry.id   AF-A0A7C4PBE3-F1
#
_cell.length_a   1.000
_cell.length_b   1.000
_cell.length_c   1.000
_cell.angle_alpha   90.00
_cell.angle_beta   90.00
_cell.angle_gamma   90.00
#
_symmetry.space_group_name_H-M   'P 1'
#
loop_
_entity.id
_entity.type
_entity.pdbx_description
1 polymer ?
#
loop_
_entity_poly.entity_id
_entity_poly.type
_entity_poly.pdbx_seq_one_letter_code
_entity_poly.pdbx_strand_id
1 'polypeptide(L)'
;MKKRYLMYTLIGIVFGVFDFYYQIFIYNTFYDQLSSGFGRSLVWPSLVLGIWLAPIIPIILHEAKVSYSSWLSALASALTWSTSVVVYYLTNAFQLAIIGVPSRPEMHISNRNNPYFLMNWRGVFLDDLIVNNLDWMIVAVIAGMTMGFVLSFIFLRRKTIGQKS
;
A
#
# COMPACT_ATOMS: atom_id res chain seq x y z
N MET A 1 1.59 -15.14 -18.09
CA MET A 1 2.31 -14.14 -17.28
C MET A 1 1.62 -12.78 -17.33
N LYS A 2 1.56 -12.08 -18.49
CA LYS A 2 1.01 -10.70 -18.61
C LYS A 2 -0.35 -10.47 -17.92
N LYS A 3 -1.35 -11.34 -18.16
CA LYS A 3 -2.70 -11.20 -17.57
C LYS A 3 -2.72 -11.28 -16.04
N ARG A 4 -1.87 -12.12 -15.42
CA ARG A 4 -1.82 -12.28 -13.96
C ARG A 4 -1.21 -11.06 -13.28
N TYR A 5 -0.09 -10.58 -13.80
CA TYR A 5 0.57 -9.39 -13.28
C TYR A 5 -0.29 -8.14 -13.47
N LEU A 6 -1.04 -8.04 -14.57
CA LEU A 6 -2.06 -7.01 -14.74
C LEU A 6 -3.11 -7.08 -13.63
N MET A 7 -3.63 -8.28 -13.31
CA MET A 7 -4.60 -8.46 -12.23
C MET A 7 -4.01 -8.09 -10.87
N TYR A 8 -2.75 -8.44 -10.58
CA TYR A 8 -2.06 -8.06 -9.34
C TYR A 8 -1.90 -6.54 -9.24
N THR A 9 -1.55 -5.86 -10.33
CA THR A 9 -1.53 -4.39 -10.39
C THR A 9 -2.92 -3.81 -10.15
N LEU A 10 -3.98 -4.34 -10.77
CA LEU A 10 -5.35 -3.88 -10.54
C LEU A 10 -5.78 -4.06 -9.08
N ILE A 11 -5.43 -5.19 -8.45
CA ILE A 11 -5.67 -5.41 -7.02
C ILE A 11 -4.93 -4.36 -6.20
N GLY A 12 -3.66 -4.08 -6.53
CA GLY A 12 -2.88 -3.03 -5.87
C GLY A 12 -3.50 -1.64 -6.03
N ILE A 13 -4.06 -1.31 -7.19
CA ILE A 13 -4.78 -0.04 -7.41
C ILE A 13 -6.00 0.04 -6.49
N VAL A 14 -6.87 -0.97 -6.53
CA VAL A 14 -8.09 -0.99 -5.70
C VAL A 14 -7.71 -0.93 -4.21
N PHE A 15 -6.69 -1.68 -3.81
CA PHE A 15 -6.22 -1.71 -2.43
C PHE A 15 -5.61 -0.38 -1.99
N GLY A 16 -4.82 0.30 -2.83
CA GLY A 16 -4.24 1.61 -2.49
C GLY A 16 -5.30 2.68 -2.23
N VAL A 17 -6.37 2.71 -3.06
CA VAL A 17 -7.53 3.60 -2.81
C VAL A 17 -8.23 3.22 -1.51
N PHE A 18 -8.45 1.93 -1.28
CA PHE A 18 -9.09 1.44 -0.06
C PHE A 18 -8.27 1.78 1.19
N ASP A 19 -6.97 1.51 1.18
CA ASP A 19 -6.05 1.75 2.30
C ASP A 19 -6.05 3.22 2.70
N PHE A 20 -6.11 4.13 1.72
CA PHE A 20 -6.24 5.56 1.98
C PHE A 20 -7.43 5.91 2.89
N TYR A 21 -8.63 5.43 2.54
CA TYR A 21 -9.82 5.64 3.39
C TYR A 21 -9.77 4.83 4.68
N TYR A 22 -9.15 3.66 4.67
CA TYR A 22 -8.96 2.84 5.85
C TYR A 22 -8.05 3.51 6.89
N GLN A 23 -6.96 4.17 6.48
CA GLN A 23 -6.10 4.93 7.39
C GLN A 23 -6.85 6.09 8.04
N ILE A 24 -7.67 6.83 7.27
CA ILE A 24 -8.56 7.88 7.81
C ILE A 24 -9.53 7.28 8.82
N PHE A 25 -10.15 6.15 8.48
CA PHE A 25 -11.09 5.46 9.36
C PHE A 25 -10.43 5.02 10.68
N ILE A 26 -9.25 4.36 10.63
CA ILE A 26 -8.54 3.95 11.85
C ILE A 26 -8.21 5.17 12.68
N TYR A 27 -7.64 6.21 12.07
CA TYR A 27 -7.22 7.41 12.80
C TYR A 27 -8.39 8.04 13.55
N ASN A 28 -9.56 8.16 12.92
CA ASN A 28 -10.75 8.72 13.55
C ASN A 28 -11.37 7.78 14.60
N THR A 29 -11.35 6.47 14.37
CA THR A 29 -12.00 5.48 15.26
C THR A 29 -11.19 5.20 16.51
N PHE A 30 -9.86 5.18 16.38
CA PHE A 30 -8.94 4.81 17.45
C PHE A 30 -8.07 5.97 17.91
N TYR A 31 -8.51 7.23 17.68
CA TYR A 31 -7.72 8.43 17.94
C TYR A 31 -7.09 8.43 19.35
N ASP A 32 -7.90 8.19 20.39
CA ASP A 32 -7.45 8.19 21.77
C ASP A 32 -6.44 7.08 22.05
N GLN A 33 -6.69 5.87 21.55
CA GLN A 33 -5.77 4.74 21.72
C GLN A 33 -4.45 5.01 20.99
N LEU A 34 -4.51 5.56 19.77
CA LEU A 34 -3.35 5.85 18.94
C LEU A 34 -2.54 7.07 19.41
N SER A 35 -3.16 7.97 20.18
CA SER A 35 -2.46 9.07 20.85
C SER A 35 -1.66 8.63 22.08
N SER A 36 -1.94 7.44 22.62
CA SER A 36 -1.22 6.86 23.75
C SER A 36 0.00 6.04 23.31
N GLY A 37 1.06 5.98 24.14
CA GLY A 37 2.32 5.29 23.79
C GLY A 37 2.12 3.82 23.41
N PHE A 38 1.25 3.08 24.09
CA PHE A 38 0.98 1.68 23.78
C PHE A 38 0.24 1.50 22.45
N GLY A 39 -0.79 2.31 22.18
CA GLY A 39 -1.55 2.19 20.93
C GLY A 39 -0.74 2.65 19.71
N ARG A 40 0.13 3.65 19.85
CA ARG A 40 1.05 4.07 18.77
C ARG A 40 2.10 3.00 18.44
N SER A 41 2.63 2.32 19.46
CA SER A 41 3.73 1.36 19.25
C SER A 41 3.28 -0.03 18.76
N LEU A 42 2.06 -0.48 19.08
CA LEU A 42 1.63 -1.84 18.76
C LEU A 42 0.31 -1.93 18.01
N VAL A 43 -0.71 -1.15 18.40
CA VAL A 43 -2.04 -1.25 17.79
C VAL A 43 -2.03 -0.74 16.37
N TRP A 44 -1.46 0.44 16.13
CA TRP A 44 -1.38 1.01 14.78
C TRP A 44 -0.60 0.11 13.80
N PRO A 45 0.65 -0.31 14.09
CA PRO A 45 1.38 -1.18 13.16
C PRO A 45 0.66 -2.50 12.88
N SER A 46 -0.01 -3.08 13.88
CA SER A 46 -0.73 -4.35 13.71
C SER A 46 -1.93 -4.21 12.78
N LEU A 47 -2.70 -3.12 12.89
CA LEU A 47 -3.85 -2.85 12.01
C LEU A 47 -3.42 -2.56 10.57
N VAL A 48 -2.32 -1.82 10.40
CA VAL A 48 -1.76 -1.51 9.08
C VAL A 48 -1.17 -2.77 8.45
N LEU A 49 -0.28 -3.49 9.13
CA LEU A 49 0.31 -4.71 8.58
C LEU A 49 -0.74 -5.79 8.31
N GLY A 50 -1.72 -5.94 9.20
CA GLY A 50 -2.80 -6.90 9.04
C GLY A 50 -3.59 -6.70 7.76
N ILE A 51 -3.98 -5.44 7.46
CA ILE A 51 -4.75 -5.16 6.25
C ILE A 51 -3.90 -5.30 4.97
N TRP A 52 -2.61 -4.97 5.04
CA TRP A 52 -1.68 -5.08 3.91
C TRP A 52 -1.37 -6.53 3.53
N LEU A 53 -1.50 -7.48 4.46
CA LEU A 53 -1.37 -8.91 4.19
C LEU A 53 -2.61 -9.52 3.51
N ALA A 54 -3.80 -8.94 3.72
CA ALA A 54 -5.07 -9.47 3.22
C ALA A 54 -5.11 -9.65 1.69
N PRO A 55 -4.74 -8.67 0.85
CA PRO A 55 -4.70 -8.87 -0.61
C PRO A 55 -3.49 -9.68 -1.06
N ILE A 56 -2.39 -9.65 -0.30
CA ILE A 56 -1.11 -10.23 -0.72
C ILE A 56 -1.04 -11.74 -0.50
N ILE A 57 -1.56 -12.26 0.60
CA ILE A 57 -1.52 -13.71 0.87
C ILE A 57 -2.16 -14.49 -0.28
N PRO A 58 -3.37 -14.14 -0.78
CA PRO A 58 -3.96 -14.79 -1.96
C PRO A 58 -3.07 -14.71 -3.21
N ILE A 59 -2.45 -13.55 -3.47
CA ILE A 59 -1.57 -13.33 -4.63
C ILE A 59 -0.34 -14.21 -4.55
N ILE A 60 0.33 -14.24 -3.39
CA ILE A 60 1.52 -15.07 -3.16
C ILE A 60 1.18 -16.54 -3.38
N LEU A 61 0.10 -17.02 -2.76
CA LEU A 61 -0.29 -18.42 -2.86
C LEU A 61 -0.72 -18.79 -4.27
N HIS A 62 -1.42 -17.90 -4.97
CA HIS A 62 -1.81 -18.11 -6.36
C HIS A 62 -0.59 -18.16 -7.29
N GLU A 63 0.34 -17.21 -7.18
CA GLU A 63 1.54 -17.21 -8.03
C GLU A 63 2.45 -18.40 -7.69
N ALA A 64 2.59 -18.77 -6.42
CA ALA A 64 3.33 -19.96 -6.02
C ALA A 64 2.72 -21.23 -6.63
N LYS A 65 1.39 -21.37 -6.61
CA LYS A 65 0.69 -22.52 -7.21
C LYS A 65 0.87 -22.63 -8.72
N VAL A 66 0.86 -21.49 -9.42
CA VAL A 66 0.89 -21.47 -10.89
C VAL A 66 2.32 -21.49 -11.44
N SER A 67 3.24 -20.79 -10.79
CA SER A 67 4.63 -20.64 -11.26
C SER A 67 5.60 -21.63 -10.64
N TYR A 68 5.23 -22.27 -9.53
CA TYR A 68 6.13 -23.10 -8.71
C TYR A 68 7.43 -22.39 -8.31
N SER A 69 7.42 -21.05 -8.26
CA SER A 69 8.60 -20.24 -7.97
C SER A 69 8.35 -19.25 -6.84
N SER A 70 9.19 -19.31 -5.81
CA SER A 70 9.16 -18.33 -4.73
C SER A 70 9.61 -16.94 -5.17
N TRP A 71 10.50 -16.87 -6.16
CA TRP A 71 10.98 -15.58 -6.67
C TRP A 71 9.91 -14.83 -7.46
N LEU A 72 9.13 -15.54 -8.28
CA LEU A 72 8.01 -14.92 -8.99
C LEU A 72 6.89 -14.46 -8.04
N SER A 73 6.69 -15.19 -6.94
CA SER A 73 5.78 -14.80 -5.85
C SER A 73 6.27 -13.55 -5.10
N ALA A 74 7.58 -13.45 -4.84
CA ALA A 74 8.22 -12.27 -4.29
C ALA A 74 8.03 -11.04 -5.18
N LEU A 75 8.27 -11.18 -6.49
CA LEU A 75 8.07 -10.10 -7.46
C LEU A 75 6.61 -9.69 -7.60
N ALA A 76 5.67 -10.65 -7.59
CA ALA A 76 4.23 -10.35 -7.65
C ALA A 76 3.76 -9.58 -6.41
N SER A 77 4.24 -9.98 -5.22
CA SER A 77 3.96 -9.31 -3.96
C SER A 77 4.53 -7.88 -3.94
N ALA A 78 5.82 -7.72 -4.26
CA ALA A 78 6.47 -6.42 -4.34
C ALA A 78 5.77 -5.49 -5.33
N LEU A 79 5.45 -5.96 -6.54
CA LEU A 79 4.72 -5.17 -7.54
C LEU A 79 3.38 -4.68 -6.99
N THR A 80 2.63 -5.55 -6.33
CA THR A 80 1.29 -5.23 -5.82
C THR A 80 1.37 -4.19 -4.70
N TRP A 81 2.25 -4.39 -3.73
CA TRP A 81 2.47 -3.42 -2.65
C TRP A 81 2.98 -2.09 -3.18
N SER A 82 3.98 -2.08 -4.07
CA SER A 82 4.46 -0.84 -4.70
C SER A 82 3.37 -0.10 -5.45
N THR A 83 2.52 -0.81 -6.20
CA THR A 83 1.37 -0.22 -6.89
C THR A 83 0.41 0.41 -5.89
N SER A 84 0.16 -0.28 -4.77
CA SER A 84 -0.74 0.20 -3.71
C SER A 84 -0.23 1.48 -3.06
N VAL A 85 1.07 1.55 -2.76
CA VAL A 85 1.70 2.76 -2.21
C VAL A 85 1.54 3.95 -3.17
N VAL A 86 1.87 3.77 -4.46
CA VAL A 86 1.72 4.85 -5.45
C VAL A 86 0.28 5.34 -5.51
N VAL A 87 -0.67 4.40 -5.56
CA VAL A 87 -2.08 4.74 -5.70
C VAL A 87 -2.64 5.39 -4.44
N TYR A 88 -2.17 5.00 -3.25
CA TYR A 88 -2.48 5.67 -1.99
C TYR A 88 -2.12 7.17 -2.08
N TYR A 89 -0.88 7.50 -2.48
CA TYR A 89 -0.45 8.90 -2.56
C TYR A 89 -1.13 9.67 -3.69
N LEU A 90 -1.44 9.01 -4.80
CA LEU A 90 -2.27 9.62 -5.86
C LEU A 90 -3.70 9.89 -5.37
N THR A 91 -4.25 9.02 -4.53
CA THR A 91 -5.58 9.21 -3.92
C THR A 91 -5.56 10.41 -2.96
N ASN A 92 -4.51 10.55 -2.16
CA ASN A 92 -4.30 11.74 -1.32
C ASN A 92 -4.27 13.02 -2.16
N ALA A 93 -3.46 13.04 -3.22
CA ALA A 93 -3.36 14.18 -4.13
C ALA A 93 -4.70 14.51 -4.80
N PHE A 94 -5.45 13.48 -5.22
CA PHE A 94 -6.79 13.64 -5.77
C PHE A 94 -7.77 14.23 -4.74
N GLN A 95 -7.73 13.76 -3.48
CA GLN A 95 -8.57 14.31 -2.43
C GLN A 95 -8.26 15.78 -2.18
N LEU A 96 -6.98 16.18 -2.13
CA LEU A 96 -6.58 17.58 -1.95
C LEU A 96 -7.00 18.47 -3.13
N ALA A 97 -6.79 17.99 -4.36
CA ALA A 97 -7.01 18.79 -5.58
C ALA A 97 -8.49 18.92 -5.96
N ILE A 98 -9.25 17.83 -5.88
CA ILE A 98 -10.56 17.70 -6.52
C ILE A 98 -11.70 17.61 -5.51
N ILE A 99 -11.53 16.84 -4.44
CA ILE A 99 -12.57 16.75 -3.40
C ILE A 99 -12.48 17.96 -2.45
N GLY A 100 -11.25 18.38 -2.17
CA GLY A 100 -10.94 19.42 -1.19
C GLY A 100 -10.99 18.89 0.24
N VAL A 101 -10.18 19.50 1.11
CA VAL A 101 -10.26 19.27 2.56
C VAL A 101 -10.34 20.63 3.27
N PRO A 102 -11.21 20.79 4.29
CA PRO A 102 -11.41 22.09 4.96
C PRO A 102 -10.16 22.68 5.60
N SER A 103 -9.20 21.83 5.99
CA SER A 103 -7.92 22.24 6.59
C SER A 103 -6.90 22.76 5.59
N ARG A 104 -7.09 22.49 4.29
CA ARG A 104 -6.17 22.87 3.19
C ARG A 104 -6.94 23.41 1.97
N PRO A 105 -7.80 24.43 2.12
CA PRO A 105 -8.59 24.94 1.00
C PRO A 105 -7.70 25.46 -0.13
N GLU A 106 -6.50 25.97 0.17
CA GLU A 106 -5.53 26.51 -0.78
C GLU A 106 -5.07 25.50 -1.84
N MET A 107 -5.22 24.19 -1.56
CA MET A 107 -4.81 23.11 -2.46
C MET A 107 -5.86 22.79 -3.53
N HIS A 108 -7.12 23.16 -3.29
CA HIS A 108 -8.22 22.80 -4.19
C HIS A 108 -8.14 23.52 -5.55
N ILE A 109 -8.54 22.85 -6.63
CA ILE A 109 -8.43 23.37 -8.01
C ILE A 109 -9.22 24.66 -8.27
N SER A 110 -10.23 24.97 -7.43
CA SER A 110 -10.92 26.26 -7.48
C SER A 110 -10.00 27.44 -7.15
N ASN A 111 -8.93 27.22 -6.40
CA ASN A 111 -7.95 28.23 -6.02
C ASN A 111 -6.79 28.37 -7.03
N ARG A 112 -6.89 27.77 -8.22
CA ARG A 112 -5.84 27.82 -9.26
C ARG A 112 -5.40 29.22 -9.69
N ASN A 113 -6.26 30.22 -9.51
CA ASN A 113 -5.95 31.62 -9.84
C ASN A 113 -5.15 32.34 -8.73
N ASN A 114 -4.95 31.71 -7.58
CA ASN A 114 -4.15 32.26 -6.50
C ASN A 114 -2.66 32.26 -6.90
N PRO A 115 -1.91 33.36 -6.71
CA PRO A 115 -0.49 33.45 -7.09
C PRO A 115 0.40 32.43 -6.37
N TYR A 116 -0.01 31.93 -5.20
CA TYR A 116 0.71 30.93 -4.42
C TYR A 116 0.30 29.49 -4.72
N PHE A 117 -0.70 29.25 -5.58
CA PHE A 117 -1.25 27.92 -5.84
C PHE A 117 -0.19 26.89 -6.23
N LEU A 118 0.66 27.23 -7.21
CA LEU A 118 1.75 26.34 -7.65
C LEU A 118 2.82 26.14 -6.58
N MET A 119 3.07 27.15 -5.75
CA MET A 119 4.06 27.06 -4.67
C MET A 119 3.56 26.13 -3.56
N ASN A 120 2.29 26.23 -3.19
CA ASN A 120 1.63 25.34 -2.23
C ASN A 120 1.64 23.89 -2.74
N TRP A 121 1.29 23.69 -4.01
CA TRP A 121 1.34 22.38 -4.66
C TRP A 121 2.74 21.79 -4.72
N ARG A 122 3.76 22.61 -4.97
CA ARG A 122 5.15 22.15 -4.98
C ARG A 122 5.58 21.61 -3.62
N GLY A 123 5.21 22.27 -2.52
CA GLY A 123 5.52 21.81 -1.17
C GLY A 123 4.93 20.43 -0.89
N VAL A 124 3.61 20.29 -1.07
CA VAL A 124 2.92 19.00 -0.86
C VAL A 124 3.42 17.92 -1.81
N PHE A 125 3.72 18.26 -3.06
CA PHE A 125 4.25 17.29 -4.02
C PHE A 125 5.63 16.75 -3.58
N LEU A 126 6.51 17.61 -3.08
CA LEU A 126 7.83 17.18 -2.62
C LEU A 126 7.72 16.33 -1.34
N ASP A 127 6.95 16.80 -0.35
CA ASP A 127 6.89 16.16 0.96
C ASP A 127 6.07 14.85 0.90
N ASP A 128 4.84 14.90 0.39
CA ASP A 128 3.94 13.75 0.42
C ASP A 128 4.14 12.80 -0.77
N LEU A 129 4.22 13.33 -1.99
CA LEU A 129 4.25 12.49 -3.19
C LEU A 129 5.65 11.93 -3.51
N ILE A 130 6.72 12.60 -3.08
CA ILE A 130 8.09 12.14 -3.30
C ILE A 130 8.70 11.57 -2.03
N VAL A 131 8.90 12.36 -0.99
CA VAL A 131 9.67 11.91 0.19
C VAL A 131 8.94 10.77 0.93
N ASN A 132 7.70 11.02 1.37
CA ASN A 132 6.94 10.00 2.09
C ASN A 132 6.67 8.77 1.21
N ASN A 133 6.35 8.96 -0.06
CA ASN A 133 6.16 7.87 -1.01
C ASN A 133 7.42 7.01 -1.19
N LEU A 134 8.61 7.60 -1.28
CA LEU A 134 9.87 6.84 -1.43
C LEU A 134 10.16 5.95 -0.21
N ASP A 135 9.95 6.44 1.00
CA ASP A 135 10.17 5.65 2.22
C ASP A 135 9.25 4.43 2.24
N TRP A 136 7.96 4.63 1.98
CA TRP A 136 6.99 3.54 1.93
C TRP A 136 7.19 2.62 0.72
N MET A 137 7.71 3.14 -0.38
CA MET A 137 8.06 2.35 -1.56
C MET A 137 9.19 1.37 -1.25
N ILE A 138 10.23 1.82 -0.53
CA ILE A 138 11.33 0.95 -0.09
C ILE A 138 10.78 -0.17 0.80
N VAL A 139 9.92 0.16 1.76
CA VAL A 139 9.25 -0.82 2.61
C VAL A 139 8.42 -1.80 1.77
N ALA A 140 7.60 -1.30 0.84
CA ALA A 140 6.77 -2.12 -0.04
C ALA A 140 7.59 -3.13 -0.86
N VAL A 141 8.73 -2.70 -1.41
CA VAL A 141 9.61 -3.59 -2.17
C VAL A 141 10.25 -4.62 -1.26
N ILE A 142 10.94 -4.20 -0.19
CA ILE A 142 11.73 -5.09 0.67
C ILE A 142 10.82 -6.07 1.41
N ALA A 143 9.81 -5.56 2.10
CA ALA A 143 8.90 -6.40 2.87
C ALA A 143 8.01 -7.23 1.94
N GLY A 144 7.61 -6.69 0.77
CA GLY A 144 6.82 -7.42 -0.22
C GLY A 144 7.58 -8.61 -0.80
N MET A 145 8.85 -8.40 -1.17
CA MET A 145 9.73 -9.49 -1.60
C MET A 145 9.94 -10.53 -0.51
N THR A 146 10.22 -10.09 0.71
CA THR A 146 10.51 -10.97 1.85
C THR A 146 9.29 -11.85 2.17
N MET A 147 8.11 -11.25 2.34
CA MET A 147 6.87 -11.96 2.62
C MET A 147 6.50 -12.89 1.46
N GLY A 148 6.61 -12.40 0.23
CA GLY A 148 6.35 -13.17 -0.97
C GLY A 148 7.21 -14.43 -1.06
N PHE A 149 8.51 -14.30 -0.81
CA PHE A 149 9.45 -15.42 -0.85
C PHE A 149 9.21 -16.43 0.28
N VAL A 150 9.10 -15.95 1.52
CA VAL A 150 8.98 -16.83 2.71
C VAL A 150 7.69 -17.63 2.66
N LEU A 151 6.55 -16.97 2.43
CA LEU A 151 5.25 -17.63 2.41
C LEU A 151 5.11 -18.62 1.26
N SER A 152 5.58 -18.27 0.05
CA SER A 152 5.58 -19.20 -1.08
C SER A 152 6.53 -20.38 -0.84
N PHE A 153 7.69 -20.16 -0.24
CA PHE A 153 8.65 -21.22 0.05
C PHE A 153 8.08 -22.25 1.01
N ILE A 154 7.45 -21.80 2.11
CA ILE A 154 6.77 -22.68 3.06
C ILE A 154 5.64 -23.44 2.37
N PHE A 155 4.82 -22.74 1.58
CA PHE A 155 3.71 -23.34 0.84
C PHE A 155 4.17 -24.44 -0.12
N LEU A 156 5.19 -24.18 -0.93
CA LEU A 156 5.73 -25.13 -1.91
C LEU A 156 6.39 -26.32 -1.21
N ARG A 157 7.18 -26.09 -0.15
CA ARG A 157 7.78 -27.17 0.66
C ARG A 157 6.73 -28.14 1.20
N ARG A 158 5.65 -27.61 1.79
CA ARG A 158 4.55 -28.43 2.32
C ARG A 158 3.86 -29.25 1.23
N LYS A 159 3.61 -28.64 0.06
CA LYS A 159 3.00 -29.34 -1.08
C LYS A 159 3.88 -30.50 -1.57
N THR A 160 5.19 -30.30 -1.67
CA THR A 160 6.12 -31.35 -2.10
C THR A 160 6.23 -32.51 -1.10
N ILE A 161 6.16 -32.23 0.20
CA ILE A 161 6.17 -33.28 1.24
C ILE A 161 4.86 -34.08 1.19
N GLY A 162 3.72 -33.40 1.07
CA GLY A 162 2.41 -34.05 1.01
C GLY A 162 2.16 -34.90 -0.24
N GLN A 163 2.92 -34.71 -1.32
CA GLN A 163 2.86 -35.57 -2.51
C GLN A 163 3.75 -36.82 -2.42
N LYS A 164 4.63 -36.89 -1.42
CA LYS A 164 5.53 -38.04 -1.19
C LYS A 164 5.04 -39.00 -0.09
N SER A 165 3.93 -38.66 0.57
CA SER A 165 3.19 -39.51 1.53
C SER A 165 2.06 -40.22 0.82
#